data_AF-A0SXS3-F1
#
_entry.id   AF-A0SXS3-F1
#
_cell.length_a   1.000
_cell.length_b   1.000
_cell.length_c   1.000
_cell.angle_alpha   90.00
_cell.angle_beta   90.00
_cell.angle_gamma   90.00
#
_symmetry.space_group_name_H-M   'P 1'
#
loop_
_entity.id
_entity.type
_entity.pdbx_description
1 polymer ?
#
loop_
_entity_poly.entity_id
_entity_poly.type
_entity_poly.pdbx_seq_one_letter_code
_entity_poly.pdbx_strand_id
1 'polypeptide(L)'
;NALPCPSGGCKWPKTGNRVIIPYEISRAFTKQQRTTIEKALRDFSFGERTTCVRFVRKTETDINYLSFVSQTGCWSYLGQAGGKQQISLKKSGCLFTDIMQHEALHALGFHHEQS
;
A
#
# COMPACT_ATOMS: atom_id res chain seq x y z
N ASN A 1 -12.71 2.88 -11.78
CA ASN A 1 -11.38 2.42 -12.22
C ASN A 1 -10.85 1.22 -11.40
N ALA A 2 -11.68 0.31 -10.86
CA ALA A 2 -11.19 -0.86 -10.13
C ALA A 2 -10.78 -1.99 -11.09
N LEU A 3 -9.72 -2.72 -10.77
CA LEU A 3 -9.24 -3.89 -11.51
C LEU A 3 -10.35 -4.97 -11.58
N PRO A 4 -10.76 -5.40 -12.78
CA PRO A 4 -11.62 -6.58 -12.92
C PRO A 4 -10.89 -7.82 -12.42
N CYS A 5 -11.47 -8.52 -11.45
CA CYS A 5 -10.87 -9.70 -10.81
C CYS A 5 -11.69 -10.97 -11.04
N PRO A 6 -11.91 -11.41 -12.29
CA PRO A 6 -12.84 -12.50 -12.60
C PRO A 6 -12.40 -13.85 -12.01
N SER A 7 -11.09 -14.11 -11.94
CA SER A 7 -10.53 -15.38 -11.43
C SER A 7 -10.23 -15.35 -9.92
N GLY A 8 -10.54 -14.26 -9.22
CA GLY A 8 -10.13 -14.07 -7.82
C GLY A 8 -8.61 -13.89 -7.66
N GLY A 9 -8.13 -13.88 -6.41
CA GLY A 9 -6.69 -13.81 -6.09
C GLY A 9 -6.05 -12.43 -6.18
N CYS A 10 -6.57 -11.51 -7.00
CA CYS A 10 -6.00 -10.18 -7.17
C CYS A 10 -6.46 -9.13 -6.12
N LYS A 11 -7.32 -9.52 -5.17
CA LYS A 11 -7.80 -8.67 -4.08
C LYS A 11 -7.19 -9.11 -2.75
N TRP A 12 -6.90 -8.15 -1.89
CA TRP A 12 -6.53 -8.45 -0.50
C TRP A 12 -7.68 -9.12 0.24
N PRO A 13 -7.42 -10.20 1.00
CA PRO A 13 -8.46 -10.92 1.70
C PRO A 13 -9.09 -10.07 2.80
N LYS A 14 -10.40 -10.26 2.99
CA LYS A 14 -11.15 -9.64 4.08
C LYS A 14 -11.16 -10.56 5.29
N THR A 15 -10.79 -10.06 6.45
CA THR A 15 -10.85 -10.75 7.74
C THR A 15 -11.94 -10.10 8.59
N GLY A 16 -13.08 -10.77 8.73
CA GLY A 16 -14.27 -10.19 9.35
C GLY A 16 -14.76 -8.96 8.58
N ASN A 17 -14.77 -7.79 9.23
CA ASN A 17 -15.17 -6.51 8.63
C ASN A 17 -13.99 -5.65 8.15
N ARG A 18 -12.77 -6.17 8.15
CA ARG A 18 -11.56 -5.41 7.80
C ARG A 18 -10.77 -6.07 6.69
N VAL A 19 -10.02 -5.28 5.93
CA VAL A 19 -9.00 -5.77 4.99
C VAL A 19 -7.64 -5.46 5.62
N ILE A 20 -6.92 -6.49 6.04
CA ILE A 20 -5.63 -6.34 6.70
C ILE A 20 -4.53 -6.46 5.64
N ILE A 21 -3.69 -5.44 5.54
CA ILE A 21 -2.59 -5.37 4.57
C ILE A 21 -1.29 -5.26 5.35
N PRO A 22 -0.55 -6.38 5.50
CA PRO A 22 0.76 -6.36 6.11
C PRO A 22 1.73 -5.54 5.27
N TYR A 23 2.59 -4.76 5.93
CA TYR A 23 3.65 -4.02 5.26
C TYR A 23 4.95 -3.97 6.05
N GLU A 24 6.03 -3.73 5.33
CA GLU A 24 7.31 -3.31 5.87
C GLU A 24 7.81 -2.06 5.15
N ILE A 25 8.68 -1.29 5.82
CA ILE A 25 9.34 -0.13 5.21
C ILE A 25 10.84 -0.34 5.27
N SER A 26 11.50 -0.25 4.11
CA SER A 26 12.93 -0.43 3.98
C SER A 26 13.72 0.46 4.94
N ARG A 27 14.79 -0.11 5.49
CA ARG A 27 15.76 0.61 6.34
C ARG A 27 16.48 1.74 5.59
N ALA A 28 16.38 1.77 4.26
CA ALA A 28 16.89 2.88 3.48
C ALA A 28 16.21 4.20 3.87
N PHE A 29 14.93 4.20 4.26
CA PHE A 29 14.23 5.41 4.69
C PHE A 29 14.66 5.87 6.08
N THR A 30 14.84 7.19 6.26
CA THR A 30 15.10 7.77 7.58
C THR A 30 13.92 7.53 8.52
N LYS A 31 14.12 7.71 9.83
CA LYS A 31 13.03 7.58 10.81
C LYS A 31 11.87 8.53 10.49
N GLN A 32 12.17 9.77 10.13
CA GLN A 32 11.16 10.76 9.77
C GLN A 32 10.40 10.37 8.50
N GLN A 33 11.09 9.89 7.47
CA GLN A 33 10.45 9.41 6.23
C GLN A 33 9.52 8.23 6.50
N ARG A 34 9.93 7.28 7.35
CA ARG A 34 9.08 6.16 7.78
C ARG A 34 7.83 6.65 8.51
N THR A 35 7.96 7.61 9.42
CA THR A 35 6.81 8.22 10.10
C THR A 35 5.85 8.90 9.12
N THR A 36 6.36 9.58 8.09
CA THR A 36 5.55 10.18 7.03
C THR A 36 4.77 9.13 6.23
N ILE A 37 5.42 8.04 5.80
CA ILE A 37 4.77 6.92 5.11
C ILE A 37 3.68 6.31 6.00
N GLU A 38 4.00 6.00 7.26
CA GLU A 38 3.03 5.42 8.19
C GLU A 38 1.83 6.34 8.44
N LYS A 39 2.02 7.67 8.44
CA LYS A 39 0.92 8.62 8.59
C LYS A 39 -0.03 8.57 7.39
N ALA A 40 0.52 8.59 6.17
CA ALA A 40 -0.29 8.50 4.95
C ALA A 40 -1.10 7.19 4.88
N LEU A 41 -0.53 6.06 5.36
CA LEU A 41 -1.24 4.78 5.45
C LEU A 41 -2.31 4.76 6.55
N ARG A 42 -2.08 5.45 7.67
CA ARG A 42 -3.07 5.53 8.76
C ARG A 42 -4.34 6.26 8.33
N ASP A 43 -4.24 7.25 7.44
CA ASP A 43 -5.39 8.04 6.98
C ASP A 43 -6.48 7.19 6.29
N PHE A 44 -6.16 5.99 5.77
CA PHE A 44 -7.17 5.04 5.28
C PHE A 44 -8.12 4.53 6.38
N SER A 45 -7.72 4.64 7.65
CA SER A 45 -8.41 4.04 8.79
C SER A 45 -8.92 5.05 9.82
N PHE A 46 -8.69 6.35 9.61
CA PHE A 46 -9.04 7.45 10.52
C PHE A 46 -9.55 8.68 9.74
N GLY A 47 -10.24 9.61 10.41
CA GLY A 47 -10.73 10.87 9.82
C GLY A 47 -12.08 10.73 9.10
N GLU A 48 -12.40 11.66 8.19
CA GLU A 48 -13.68 11.68 7.46
C GLU A 48 -13.76 10.65 6.31
N ARG A 49 -12.65 9.96 6.01
CA ARG A 49 -12.52 8.96 4.93
C ARG A 49 -12.24 7.56 5.45
N THR A 50 -12.86 7.19 6.58
CA THR A 50 -12.67 5.87 7.19
C THR A 50 -13.09 4.73 6.26
N THR A 51 -12.11 3.93 5.82
CA THR A 51 -12.34 2.69 5.08
C THR A 51 -12.29 1.47 6.01
N CYS A 52 -12.52 0.27 5.47
CA CYS A 52 -12.24 -0.99 6.17
C CYS A 52 -10.77 -1.48 6.04
N VAL A 53 -9.94 -0.76 5.29
CA VAL A 53 -8.52 -1.13 5.05
C VAL A 53 -7.67 -0.77 6.26
N ARG A 54 -6.81 -1.69 6.69
CA ARG A 54 -5.86 -1.49 7.78
C ARG A 54 -4.48 -1.93 7.34
N PHE A 55 -3.58 -0.96 7.19
CA PHE A 55 -2.16 -1.22 7.01
C PHE A 55 -1.53 -1.54 8.36
N VAL A 56 -0.94 -2.73 8.48
CA VAL A 56 -0.31 -3.20 9.72
C VAL A 56 1.12 -3.62 9.46
N ARG A 57 1.99 -3.48 10.47
CA ARG A 57 3.37 -3.99 10.38
C ARG A 57 3.33 -5.50 10.17
N LYS A 58 4.07 -5.98 9.17
CA LYS A 58 4.16 -7.40 8.92
C LYS A 58 4.83 -8.13 10.09
N THR A 59 4.51 -9.39 10.19
CA THR A 59 5.12 -10.41 11.03
C THR A 59 5.99 -11.34 10.18
N GLU A 60 6.52 -12.40 10.77
CA GLU A 60 7.28 -13.42 10.05
C GLU A 60 6.38 -14.40 9.30
N THR A 61 5.12 -14.55 9.71
CA THR A 61 4.14 -15.46 9.11
C THR A 61 3.37 -14.84 7.93
N ASP A 62 3.50 -13.53 7.71
CA ASP A 62 2.84 -12.85 6.60
C ASP A 62 3.50 -13.21 5.27
N ILE A 63 2.83 -14.04 4.47
CA ILE A 63 3.30 -14.47 3.15
C ILE A 63 3.11 -13.35 2.11
N ASN A 64 1.93 -12.72 2.11
CA ASN A 64 1.58 -11.66 1.18
C ASN A 64 1.66 -10.31 1.88
N TYR A 65 2.53 -9.42 1.44
CA TYR A 65 2.73 -8.12 2.08
C TYR A 65 3.35 -7.07 1.14
N LEU A 66 3.16 -5.80 1.52
CA LEU A 66 3.75 -4.66 0.83
C LEU A 66 5.15 -4.36 1.37
N SER A 67 6.12 -4.19 0.49
CA SER A 67 7.48 -3.75 0.85
C SER A 67 7.74 -2.36 0.27
N PHE A 68 7.69 -1.34 1.12
CA PHE A 68 7.98 0.03 0.73
C PHE A 68 9.49 0.22 0.58
N VAL A 69 9.92 0.56 -0.62
CA VAL A 69 11.32 0.70 -1.03
C VAL A 69 11.56 2.04 -1.71
N SER A 70 12.81 2.50 -1.74
CA SER A 70 13.17 3.71 -2.50
C SER A 70 13.89 3.31 -3.78
N GLN A 71 13.14 3.04 -4.84
CA GLN A 71 13.68 2.83 -6.19
C GLN A 71 13.46 4.06 -7.07
N THR A 72 13.64 3.92 -8.38
CA THR A 72 13.36 4.98 -9.34
C THR A 72 11.85 5.16 -9.51
N GLY A 73 11.38 6.39 -9.28
CA GLY A 73 9.98 6.77 -9.47
C GLY A 73 9.05 6.38 -8.31
N CYS A 74 7.78 6.71 -8.49
CA CYS A 74 6.66 6.34 -7.63
C CYS A 74 5.83 5.31 -8.42
N TRP A 75 5.67 4.10 -7.89
CA TRP A 75 4.88 3.05 -8.54
C TRP A 75 4.52 1.94 -7.56
N SER A 76 3.46 1.21 -7.89
CA SER A 76 3.01 0.00 -7.22
C SER A 76 2.47 -1.01 -8.23
N TYR A 77 2.45 -2.28 -7.85
CA TYR A 77 1.61 -3.28 -8.51
C TYR A 77 0.12 -2.94 -8.32
N LEU A 78 -0.69 -3.41 -9.25
CA LEU A 78 -2.15 -3.32 -9.17
C LEU A 78 -2.71 -4.52 -8.41
N GLY A 79 -3.41 -4.25 -7.30
CA GLY A 79 -4.02 -5.27 -6.46
C GLY A 79 -2.99 -6.10 -5.67
N GLN A 80 -3.47 -7.24 -5.16
CA GLN A 80 -2.64 -8.26 -4.52
C GLN A 80 -1.97 -9.08 -5.63
N ALA A 81 -0.64 -9.14 -5.61
CA ALA A 81 0.17 -9.82 -6.62
C ALA A 81 0.82 -11.13 -6.13
N GLY A 82 0.56 -11.52 -4.88
CA GLY A 82 1.18 -12.66 -4.20
C GLY A 82 2.58 -12.37 -3.67
N GLY A 83 2.91 -13.01 -2.53
CA GLY A 83 4.21 -12.88 -1.89
C GLY A 83 4.55 -11.45 -1.45
N LYS A 84 5.85 -11.16 -1.41
CA LYS A 84 6.36 -9.80 -1.23
C LYS A 84 6.16 -9.01 -2.52
N GLN A 85 5.31 -7.99 -2.50
CA GLN A 85 5.19 -7.03 -3.60
C GLN A 85 5.72 -5.66 -3.20
N GLN A 86 6.44 -5.00 -4.10
CA GLN A 86 7.09 -3.73 -3.81
C GLN A 86 6.19 -2.54 -4.14
N ILE A 87 6.35 -1.48 -3.34
CA ILE A 87 5.90 -0.13 -3.66
C ILE A 87 7.13 0.76 -3.65
N SER A 88 7.45 1.37 -4.80
CA SER A 88 8.54 2.33 -4.88
C SER A 88 8.05 3.70 -4.48
N LEU A 89 8.70 4.28 -3.48
CA LEU A 89 8.60 5.68 -3.12
C LEU A 89 10.01 6.26 -3.16
N LYS A 90 10.41 6.82 -4.31
CA LYS A 90 11.68 7.55 -4.41
C LYS A 90 11.72 8.62 -3.33
N LYS A 91 12.73 8.56 -2.45
CA LYS A 91 12.91 9.50 -1.33
C LYS A 91 12.79 10.96 -1.76
N SER A 92 13.32 11.29 -2.93
CA SER A 92 13.12 12.58 -3.58
C SER A 92 11.90 12.50 -4.51
N GLY A 93 10.82 13.17 -4.12
CA GLY A 93 9.66 13.38 -5.01
C GLY A 93 8.44 12.50 -4.76
N CYS A 94 8.53 11.39 -4.01
CA CYS A 94 7.37 10.52 -3.77
C CYS A 94 6.84 10.55 -2.31
N LEU A 95 7.50 11.26 -1.39
CA LEU A 95 7.12 11.29 0.03
C LEU A 95 6.10 12.39 0.36
N PHE A 96 5.13 12.55 -0.53
CA PHE A 96 3.97 13.40 -0.34
C PHE A 96 2.75 12.53 -0.01
N THR A 97 1.84 13.01 0.83
CA THR A 97 0.74 12.20 1.39
C THR A 97 -0.16 11.63 0.29
N ASP A 98 -0.52 12.47 -0.67
CA ASP A 98 -1.28 12.15 -1.86
C ASP A 98 -0.61 11.08 -2.73
N ILE A 99 0.70 11.22 -3.01
CA ILE A 99 1.43 10.22 -3.82
C ILE A 99 1.52 8.88 -3.10
N MET A 100 1.82 8.86 -1.80
CA MET A 100 1.89 7.59 -1.06
C MET A 100 0.52 6.90 -0.98
N GLN A 101 -0.57 7.68 -0.85
CA GLN A 101 -1.94 7.15 -0.89
C GLN A 101 -2.31 6.65 -2.28
N HIS A 102 -1.90 7.35 -3.33
CA HIS A 102 -2.06 6.94 -4.73
C HIS A 102 -1.42 5.58 -5.00
N GLU A 103 -0.16 5.40 -4.61
CA GLU A 103 0.52 4.10 -4.78
C GLU A 103 -0.10 3.00 -3.90
N ALA A 104 -0.60 3.35 -2.72
CA ALA A 104 -1.35 2.41 -1.89
C ALA A 104 -2.71 2.02 -2.53
N LEU A 105 -3.38 2.94 -3.22
CA LEU A 105 -4.62 2.65 -3.99
C LEU A 105 -4.34 1.73 -5.17
N HIS A 106 -3.20 1.88 -5.85
CA HIS A 106 -2.75 0.91 -6.83
C HIS A 106 -2.62 -0.49 -6.21
N ALA A 107 -1.94 -0.63 -5.08
CA ALA A 107 -1.85 -1.91 -4.37
C ALA A 107 -3.22 -2.46 -3.92
N LEU A 108 -4.23 -1.61 -3.74
CA LEU A 108 -5.62 -2.02 -3.46
C LEU A 108 -6.40 -2.45 -4.71
N GLY A 109 -5.86 -2.21 -5.91
CA GLY A 109 -6.43 -2.63 -7.18
C GLY A 109 -7.16 -1.52 -7.94
N PHE A 110 -6.83 -0.25 -7.71
CA PHE A 110 -7.38 0.87 -8.49
C PHE A 110 -6.39 1.31 -9.58
N HIS A 111 -6.88 1.46 -10.81
CA HIS A 111 -6.12 2.06 -11.92
C HIS A 111 -6.03 3.59 -11.77
N HIS A 112 -5.40 4.29 -12.70
CA HIS A 112 -5.59 5.74 -12.80
C HIS A 112 -7.05 6.05 -13.18
N GLU A 113 -7.56 7.22 -12.80
CA GLU A 113 -8.95 7.60 -13.11
C GLU A 113 -9.18 7.76 -14.62
N GLN A 114 -8.20 8.32 -15.35
CA GLN A 114 -8.24 8.45 -16.81
C GLN A 114 -7.87 7.16 -17.59
N SER A 115 -8.01 5.97 -16.99
CA SER A 115 -7.75 4.69 -17.69
C SER A 115 -8.92 4.22 -18.55
#